data_AF-A0A0M3J8K0-F1
#
_entry.id   AF-A0A0M3J8K0-F1
#
_cell.length_a   1.000
_cell.length_b   1.000
_cell.length_c   1.000
_cell.angle_alpha   90.00
_cell.angle_beta   90.00
_cell.angle_gamma   90.00
#
_symmetry.space_group_name_H-M   'P 1'
#
loop_
_entity.id
_entity.type
_entity.pdbx_description
1 polymer ?
#
loop_
_entity_poly.entity_id
_entity_poly.type
_entity_poly.pdbx_seq_one_letter_code
_entity_poly.pdbx_strand_id
1 'polypeptide(L)'
;MPFVLVKETIMMAHMAALRHARWFEENAATPTIRTLVRIMKDIRNRFEQLQPLSVWIIERLSHYAVLNTPSQKPLTVSQAFCRFFQLLSAGFLLPSSIAVGDPCERNRRIHQSLTYEEMVR
;
A
#
# COMPACT_ATOMS: atom_id res chain seq x y z
N MET A 1 -32.18 20.24 -17.55
CA MET A 1 -31.39 19.44 -16.58
C MET A 1 -29.95 19.40 -17.07
N PRO A 2 -28.99 20.13 -16.49
CA PRO A 2 -27.61 19.98 -16.90
C PRO A 2 -27.10 18.62 -16.40
N PHE A 3 -26.57 17.78 -17.30
CA PHE A 3 -25.84 16.58 -16.92
C PHE A 3 -24.58 17.02 -16.17
N VAL A 4 -24.54 16.82 -14.86
CA VAL A 4 -23.32 16.97 -14.06
C VAL A 4 -22.42 15.78 -14.39
N LEU A 5 -21.65 15.91 -15.48
CA LEU A 5 -20.65 14.91 -15.86
C LEU A 5 -19.52 14.94 -14.81
N VAL A 6 -19.39 13.84 -14.07
CA VAL A 6 -18.26 13.60 -13.18
C VAL A 6 -16.97 13.65 -14.01
N LYS A 7 -15.96 14.37 -13.52
CA LYS A 7 -14.66 14.44 -14.19
C LYS A 7 -14.09 13.03 -14.38
N GLU A 8 -13.55 12.75 -15.55
CA GLU A 8 -12.99 11.44 -15.91
C GLU A 8 -11.97 10.93 -14.88
N THR A 9 -11.11 11.82 -14.35
CA THR A 9 -10.11 11.49 -13.33
C THR A 9 -10.72 10.95 -12.03
N ILE A 10 -11.86 11.50 -11.61
CA ILE A 10 -12.58 11.05 -10.42
C ILE A 10 -13.16 9.66 -10.67
N MET A 11 -13.76 9.44 -11.84
CA MET A 11 -14.29 8.13 -12.22
C MET A 11 -13.20 7.06 -12.28
N MET A 12 -12.03 7.38 -12.86
CA MET A 12 -10.88 6.47 -12.88
C MET A 12 -10.37 6.13 -11.49
N ALA A 13 -10.29 7.11 -10.58
CA ALA A 13 -9.88 6.89 -9.19
C ALA A 13 -10.84 5.95 -8.44
N HIS A 14 -12.15 6.11 -8.61
CA HIS A 14 -13.14 5.19 -8.03
C HIS A 14 -13.01 3.78 -8.60
N MET A 15 -12.81 3.64 -9.91
CA MET A 15 -12.61 2.33 -10.54
C MET A 15 -11.33 1.66 -10.02
N ALA A 16 -10.25 2.43 -9.79
CA ALA A 16 -9.03 1.90 -9.17
C ALA A 16 -9.29 1.43 -7.73
N ALA A 17 -10.00 2.22 -6.92
CA ALA A 17 -10.37 1.84 -5.56
C ALA A 17 -11.18 0.54 -5.50
N LEU A 18 -12.12 0.32 -6.44
CA LEU A 18 -12.86 -0.94 -6.54
C LEU A 18 -11.96 -2.12 -6.87
N ARG A 19 -10.99 -1.96 -7.79
CA ARG A 19 -10.01 -3.00 -8.11
C ARG A 19 -9.13 -3.33 -6.89
N HIS A 20 -8.68 -2.30 -6.17
CA HIS A 20 -7.87 -2.45 -4.95
C HIS A 20 -8.66 -3.19 -3.86
N ALA A 21 -9.91 -2.81 -3.63
CA ALA A 21 -10.79 -3.46 -2.65
C ALA A 21 -10.98 -4.94 -2.97
N ARG A 22 -11.33 -5.25 -4.22
CA ARG A 22 -11.47 -6.64 -4.69
C ARG A 22 -10.18 -7.43 -4.50
N TRP A 23 -9.05 -6.86 -4.92
CA TRP A 23 -7.76 -7.51 -4.75
C TRP A 23 -7.45 -7.79 -3.28
N PHE A 24 -7.72 -6.82 -2.39
CA PHE A 24 -7.46 -6.97 -0.96
C PHE A 24 -8.37 -8.03 -0.33
N GLU A 25 -9.63 -8.10 -0.72
CA GLU A 25 -10.55 -9.16 -0.26
C GLU A 25 -10.05 -10.56 -0.63
N GLU A 26 -9.61 -10.74 -1.87
CA GLU A 26 -9.13 -12.02 -2.41
C GLU A 26 -7.75 -12.42 -1.83
N ASN A 27 -6.87 -11.47 -1.52
CA ASN A 27 -5.45 -11.74 -1.21
C ASN A 27 -5.06 -11.48 0.26
N ALA A 28 -5.85 -10.73 1.03
CA ALA A 28 -5.57 -10.43 2.44
C ALA A 28 -6.50 -11.19 3.40
N ALA A 29 -6.81 -12.45 3.09
CA ALA A 29 -7.67 -13.30 3.93
C ALA A 29 -7.07 -13.56 5.33
N THR A 30 -5.73 -13.57 5.46
CA THR A 30 -5.05 -13.83 6.73
C THR A 30 -5.29 -12.70 7.75
N PRO A 31 -5.71 -13.01 8.99
CA PRO A 31 -6.00 -12.00 10.01
C PRO A 31 -4.78 -11.12 10.34
N THR A 32 -3.57 -11.67 10.25
CA THR A 32 -2.30 -10.95 10.43
C THR A 32 -2.19 -9.73 9.52
N ILE A 33 -2.51 -9.86 8.23
CA ILE A 33 -2.40 -8.78 7.25
C ILE A 33 -3.40 -7.68 7.60
N ARG A 34 -4.65 -8.04 7.90
CA ARG A 34 -5.71 -7.10 8.25
C ARG A 34 -5.39 -6.34 9.54
N THR A 35 -4.83 -7.02 10.54
CA THR A 35 -4.39 -6.39 11.80
C THR A 35 -3.23 -5.43 11.54
N LEU A 36 -2.22 -5.84 10.77
CA LEU A 36 -1.10 -4.96 10.41
C LEU A 36 -1.57 -3.70 9.67
N VAL A 37 -2.47 -3.85 8.69
CA VAL A 37 -3.05 -2.70 7.95
C VAL A 37 -3.76 -1.73 8.89
N ARG A 38 -4.53 -2.22 9.86
CA ARG A 38 -5.20 -1.36 10.86
C ARG A 38 -4.19 -0.58 11.70
N ILE A 39 -3.16 -1.26 12.21
CA ILE A 39 -2.08 -0.64 12.99
C ILE A 39 -1.37 0.44 12.16
N MET A 40 -1.03 0.13 10.90
CA MET A 40 -0.32 1.08 10.04
C MET A 40 -1.19 2.27 9.63
N LYS A 41 -2.51 2.08 9.44
CA LYS A 41 -3.45 3.19 9.23
C LYS A 41 -3.53 4.10 10.46
N ASP A 42 -3.54 3.53 11.68
CA ASP A 42 -3.50 4.31 12.93
C ASP A 42 -2.20 5.12 13.04
N ILE A 43 -1.05 4.47 12.83
CA ILE A 43 0.26 5.13 12.86
C ILE A 43 0.34 6.25 11.83
N ARG A 44 -0.09 6.00 10.59
CA ARG A 44 -0.18 7.05 9.56
C ARG A 44 -0.94 8.27 10.07
N ASN A 45 -2.07 8.07 10.75
CA ASN A 45 -2.89 9.17 11.26
C ASN A 45 -2.24 9.93 12.42
N ARG A 46 -1.32 9.30 13.16
CA ARG A 46 -0.59 9.90 14.29
C ARG A 46 0.69 10.64 13.88
N PHE A 47 1.29 10.29 12.75
CA PHE A 47 2.55 10.86 12.29
C PHE A 47 2.38 11.49 10.91
N GLU A 48 2.48 12.82 10.84
CA GLU A 48 2.30 13.59 9.61
C GLU A 48 3.28 13.16 8.51
N GLN A 49 4.49 12.74 8.86
CA GLN A 49 5.51 12.27 7.92
C GLN A 49 5.07 11.04 7.13
N LEU A 50 4.13 10.25 7.67
CA LEU A 50 3.63 9.05 7.02
C LEU A 50 2.32 9.29 6.25
N GLN A 51 1.76 10.50 6.27
CA GLN A 51 0.54 10.86 5.52
C GLN A 51 0.63 10.59 4.00
N PRO A 52 1.78 10.79 3.33
CA PRO A 52 1.89 10.48 1.91
C PRO A 52 1.64 9.01 1.58
N LEU A 53 1.86 8.09 2.53
CA LEU A 53 1.56 6.67 2.33
C LEU A 53 0.06 6.49 2.11
N SER A 54 -0.33 6.28 0.85
CA SER A 54 -1.72 6.00 0.52
C SER A 54 -2.21 4.72 1.19
N VAL A 55 -3.53 4.61 1.36
CA VAL A 55 -4.16 3.38 1.88
C VAL A 55 -3.70 2.14 1.11
N TRP A 56 -3.59 2.27 -0.22
CA TRP A 56 -3.15 1.18 -1.08
C TRP A 56 -1.69 0.80 -0.85
N ILE A 57 -0.79 1.77 -0.66
CA ILE A 57 0.62 1.49 -0.31
C ILE A 57 0.69 0.71 1.01
N ILE A 58 -0.06 1.14 2.02
CA ILE A 58 -0.11 0.45 3.32
C ILE A 58 -0.60 -1.00 3.15
N GLU A 59 -1.68 -1.21 2.41
CA GLU A 59 -2.25 -2.55 2.18
C GLU A 59 -1.28 -3.47 1.44
N ARG A 60 -0.67 -2.96 0.36
CA ARG A 60 0.30 -3.72 -0.44
C ARG A 60 1.59 -4.02 0.30
N LEU A 61 2.14 -3.05 1.01
CA LEU A 61 3.36 -3.23 1.78
C LEU A 61 3.13 -4.15 2.98
N SER A 62 1.97 -4.08 3.63
CA SER A 62 1.59 -5.01 4.71
C SER A 62 1.47 -6.44 4.22
N HIS A 63 0.78 -6.67 3.10
CA HIS A 63 0.69 -7.99 2.47
C HIS A 63 2.08 -8.52 2.11
N TYR A 64 2.92 -7.70 1.49
CA TYR A 64 4.29 -8.07 1.12
C TYR A 64 5.15 -8.41 2.35
N ALA A 65 5.08 -7.61 3.41
CA ALA A 65 5.81 -7.84 4.65
C ALA A 65 5.44 -9.19 5.29
N VAL A 66 4.15 -9.57 5.27
CA VAL A 66 3.68 -10.82 5.87
C VAL A 66 4.04 -12.04 5.02
N LEU A 67 3.77 -12.00 3.72
CA LEU A 67 3.77 -13.20 2.87
C LEU A 67 5.02 -13.40 2.01
N ASN A 68 5.72 -12.34 1.64
CA ASN A 68 6.91 -12.48 0.78
C ASN A 68 8.13 -12.88 1.62
N THR A 69 8.16 -14.12 2.13
CA THR A 69 9.25 -14.65 2.95
C THR A 69 9.97 -15.78 2.22
N PRO A 70 11.29 -15.97 2.43
CA PRO A 70 12.02 -17.09 1.83
C PRO A 70 11.43 -18.46 2.19
N SER A 71 10.86 -18.58 3.38
CA SER A 71 10.24 -19.82 3.89
C SER A 71 8.81 -20.04 3.43
N GLN A 72 8.21 -19.10 2.69
CA GLN A 72 6.79 -19.12 2.25
C GLN A 72 5.80 -19.26 3.41
N LYS A 73 6.23 -19.01 4.65
CA LYS A 73 5.38 -19.01 5.84
C LYS A 73 5.01 -17.57 6.20
N PRO A 74 3.73 -17.29 6.49
CA PRO A 74 3.32 -15.96 6.94
C PRO A 74 4.03 -15.58 8.23
N LEU A 75 4.54 -14.35 8.30
CA LEU A 75 5.09 -13.80 9.54
C LEU A 75 3.99 -13.54 10.57
N THR A 76 4.37 -13.50 11.85
CA THR A 76 3.51 -12.99 12.92
C THR A 76 3.31 -11.48 12.78
N VAL A 77 2.29 -10.91 13.44
CA VAL A 77 2.01 -9.46 13.36
C VAL A 77 3.21 -8.64 13.85
N SER A 78 3.85 -9.05 14.95
CA SER A 78 5.02 -8.35 15.51
C SER A 78 6.21 -8.35 14.54
N GLN A 79 6.52 -9.51 13.94
CA GLN A 79 7.60 -9.62 12.96
C GLN A 79 7.30 -8.80 11.70
N ALA A 80 6.06 -8.87 11.19
CA ALA A 80 5.65 -8.14 10.00
C ALA A 80 5.64 -6.62 10.24
N PHE A 81 5.29 -6.18 11.44
CA PHE A 81 5.37 -4.78 11.85
C PHE A 81 6.81 -4.25 11.80
N CYS A 82 7.76 -4.94 12.45
CA CYS A 82 9.17 -4.58 12.38
C CYS A 82 9.67 -4.58 10.92
N ARG A 83 9.29 -5.61 10.16
CA ARG A 83 9.67 -5.72 8.75
C ARG A 83 9.12 -4.59 7.88
N PHE A 84 7.92 -4.11 8.15
CA PHE A 84 7.33 -2.99 7.42
C PHE A 84 8.24 -1.76 7.50
N PHE A 85 8.69 -1.40 8.71
CA PHE A 85 9.62 -0.29 8.90
C PHE A 85 11.01 -0.57 8.34
N GLN A 86 11.52 -1.80 8.49
CA GLN A 86 12.79 -2.17 7.86
C GLN A 86 12.76 -1.98 6.33
N LEU A 87 11.66 -2.35 5.67
CA LEU A 87 11.48 -2.12 4.24
C LEU A 87 11.48 -0.62 3.93
N LEU A 88 10.73 0.19 4.69
CA LEU A 88 10.75 1.64 4.52
C LEU A 88 12.16 2.23 4.67
N SER A 89 12.84 1.90 5.77
CA SER A 89 14.20 2.37 6.07
C SER A 89 15.25 1.89 5.04
N ALA A 90 15.04 0.73 4.43
CA ALA A 90 15.88 0.24 3.34
C ALA A 90 15.64 0.97 2.00
N GLY A 91 14.77 1.99 1.97
CA GLY A 91 14.49 2.76 0.79
C GLY A 91 13.55 2.05 -0.19
N PHE A 92 12.71 1.13 0.30
CA PHE A 92 11.86 0.31 -0.57
C PHE A 92 10.86 1.13 -1.41
N LEU A 93 10.53 2.35 -1.00
CA LEU A 93 9.66 3.28 -1.72
C LEU A 93 10.41 4.43 -2.41
N LEU A 94 11.75 4.41 -2.46
CA LEU A 94 12.56 5.43 -3.14
C LEU A 94 12.48 5.26 -4.68
N PRO A 95 12.78 6.31 -5.47
CA PRO A 95 12.60 6.30 -6.93
C PRO A 95 13.38 5.22 -7.68
N SER A 96 14.56 4.82 -7.17
CA SER A 96 15.39 3.77 -7.75
C SER A 96 15.01 2.36 -7.29
N SER A 97 14.04 2.23 -6.37
CA SER A 97 13.58 0.95 -5.87
C SER A 97 12.68 0.26 -6.89
N ILE A 98 12.88 -1.05 -7.07
CA ILE A 98 11.97 -1.87 -7.86
C ILE A 98 10.58 -1.93 -7.19
N ALA A 99 10.55 -1.82 -5.85
CA ALA A 99 9.37 -1.87 -4.99
C ALA A 99 8.37 -2.99 -5.33
N VAL A 100 7.20 -2.95 -4.69
CA VAL A 100 6.09 -3.84 -5.04
C VAL A 100 5.38 -3.32 -6.29
N GLY A 101 5.17 -4.21 -7.26
CA GLY A 101 4.28 -3.97 -8.39
C GLY A 101 2.82 -3.89 -7.96
N ASP A 102 2.08 -3.01 -8.62
CA ASP A 102 0.63 -2.94 -8.48
C ASP A 102 -0.02 -4.12 -9.23
N PRO A 103 -0.74 -5.03 -8.54
CA PRO A 103 -1.43 -6.13 -9.19
C PRO A 103 -2.65 -5.69 -10.00
N CYS A 104 -3.18 -4.49 -9.74
CA CYS A 104 -4.38 -3.96 -10.40
C CYS A 104 -4.04 -3.13 -11.65
N GLU A 105 -2.77 -2.77 -11.86
CA GLU A 105 -2.32 -1.93 -12.98
C GLU A 105 -1.01 -2.44 -13.58
N ARG A 106 -0.98 -2.62 -14.91
CA ARG A 106 0.20 -3.17 -15.60
C ARG A 106 1.37 -2.19 -15.52
N ASN A 107 2.56 -2.71 -15.21
CA ASN A 107 3.83 -1.97 -15.17
C ASN A 107 3.85 -0.77 -14.21
N ARG A 108 2.91 -0.68 -13.28
CA ARG A 108 2.90 0.37 -12.26
C ARG A 108 3.48 -0.15 -10.94
N ARG A 109 4.24 0.69 -10.25
CA ARG A 109 4.72 0.42 -8.89
C ARG A 109 3.91 1.22 -7.89
N ILE A 110 3.73 0.66 -6.69
CA ILE A 110 2.88 1.29 -5.68
C ILE A 110 3.40 2.65 -5.19
N HIS A 111 4.72 2.90 -5.28
CA HIS A 111 5.33 4.16 -4.85
C HIS A 111 5.23 5.26 -5.92
N GLN A 112 4.87 4.94 -7.17
CA GLN A 112 4.79 5.95 -8.25
C GLN A 112 3.67 6.98 -8.04
N SER A 113 2.79 6.78 -7.05
CA SER A 113 1.84 7.80 -6.63
C SER A 113 2.43 8.86 -5.70
N LEU A 114 3.63 8.62 -5.15
CA LEU A 114 4.33 9.56 -4.28
C LEU A 114 5.16 10.53 -5.14
N THR A 115 5.27 11.77 -4.68
CA THR A 115 6.24 12.73 -5.20
C THR A 115 7.65 12.43 -4.66
N TYR A 116 8.69 12.94 -5.33
CA TYR A 116 10.07 12.78 -4.88
C TYR A 116 10.30 13.35 -3.47
N GLU A 117 9.69 14.48 -3.16
CA GLU A 117 9.80 15.11 -1.83
C GLU A 117 9.19 14.23 -0.75
N GLU A 118 8.02 13.63 -1.01
CA GLU A 118 7.35 12.72 -0.08
C GLU A 118 8.10 11.40 0.14
N MET A 119 8.97 10.99 -0.79
CA MET A 119 9.79 9.78 -0.62
C MET A 119 11.03 10.01 0.24
N VAL A 120 11.54 11.25 0.29
CA VAL A 120 12.84 11.58 0.91
C VAL A 120 12.65 12.23 2.30
N ARG A 121 11.47 12.77 2.57
CA ARG A 121 11.12 13.44 3.82
C ARG A 121 10.67 12.47 4.92
#